data_AF-A0A0C3BTD0-F1
#
_entry.id   AF-A0A0C3BTD0-F1
#
_cell.length_a   1.000
_cell.length_b   1.000
_cell.length_c   1.000
_cell.angle_alpha   90.00
_cell.angle_beta   90.00
_cell.angle_gamma   90.00
#
_symmetry.space_group_name_H-M   'P 1'
#
loop_
_entity.id
_entity.type
_entity.pdbx_description
1 polymer ?
#
loop_
_entity_poly.entity_id
_entity_poly.type
_entity_poly.pdbx_seq_one_letter_code
_entity_poly.pdbx_strand_id
1 'polypeptide(L)'
;MRTLKTHVLLRLVNSYIVDSPQPANISYLWNFGSLLAVCLIIQILTGAFLAMHYTPNVDLAFNSVEHIMRDVNNGWLIRYIHANVASFFFIFVYMHIGRGLYYSSYKSPRVLVWSIGVIILVLMMAIAFLGYVLPYGQMSLWGATVITNLLSAIPVFGVDIVESNNATNLYSCLIHSLETLGLNSVLPTIGTVTYQSLKKGKEIRLDKEEYLSIPYPFIAFLVGLVDGDGYIQITKTTKGFIAIKLTIEISLEDISTLEYIYSVLKIGKITKYPDRQNPTCKYVINKTDLQEIFFPLLAQFDLVMYIFKNDIKIYNKIFQIINVREIPTIFNLPNKAIDIINLAFFKHWLVGFTNAEGSFCIKNNNDGCFIIKQKIHVNLFEAFNLLFKTERKISIEQNKYAQFSVCSKLDIQNVINFFSFSGLHPLIGLKNIQYFK
;
A
#
# COMPACT_ATOMS: atom_id res chain seq x y z
N MET A 1 49.31 38.95 -13.74
CA MET A 1 48.83 37.86 -12.83
C MET A 1 49.07 36.52 -13.51
N ARG A 2 49.40 35.46 -12.76
CA ARG A 2 49.48 34.08 -13.31
C ARG A 2 48.18 33.73 -14.02
N THR A 3 48.25 32.96 -15.11
CA THR A 3 47.09 32.48 -15.88
C THR A 3 46.05 31.78 -15.01
N LEU A 4 46.53 31.02 -14.00
CA LEU A 4 45.70 30.38 -12.98
C LEU A 4 44.82 31.34 -12.16
N LYS A 5 45.20 32.62 -12.03
CA LYS A 5 44.44 33.62 -11.25
C LYS A 5 43.55 34.51 -12.11
N THR A 6 43.80 34.57 -13.41
CA THR A 6 43.05 35.43 -14.35
C THR A 6 41.86 34.70 -14.97
N HIS A 7 42.02 33.42 -15.31
CA HIS A 7 40.96 32.64 -15.94
C HIS A 7 39.88 32.22 -14.93
N VAL A 8 38.59 32.40 -15.28
CA VAL A 8 37.45 32.21 -14.36
C VAL A 8 37.41 30.82 -13.73
N LEU A 9 37.55 29.75 -14.53
CA LEU A 9 37.55 28.36 -14.04
C LEU A 9 38.82 28.00 -13.26
N LEU A 10 40.00 28.32 -13.79
CA LEU A 10 41.27 28.01 -13.15
C LEU A 10 41.47 28.76 -11.83
N ARG A 11 40.83 29.93 -11.66
CA ARG A 11 40.86 30.70 -10.42
C ARG A 11 40.26 29.91 -9.25
N LEU A 12 39.19 29.15 -9.48
CA LEU A 12 38.60 28.26 -8.47
C LEU A 12 39.57 27.15 -8.09
N VAL A 13 40.17 26.48 -9.07
CA VAL A 13 41.19 25.44 -8.82
C VAL A 13 42.36 26.02 -8.02
N ASN A 14 42.83 27.21 -8.38
CA ASN A 14 43.91 27.89 -7.68
C ASN A 14 43.55 28.19 -6.22
N SER A 15 42.33 28.67 -5.93
CA SER A 15 41.94 29.04 -4.56
C SER A 15 41.76 27.83 -3.62
N TYR A 16 41.40 26.67 -4.14
CA TYR A 16 41.15 25.47 -3.32
C TYR A 16 42.34 24.51 -3.24
N ILE A 17 43.12 24.36 -4.31
CA ILE A 17 44.15 23.31 -4.41
C ILE A 17 45.57 23.87 -4.38
N VAL A 18 45.82 25.03 -4.99
CA VAL A 18 47.20 25.53 -5.19
C VAL A 18 47.61 26.54 -4.12
N ASP A 19 46.89 27.66 -4.03
CA ASP A 19 47.21 28.78 -3.14
C ASP A 19 46.28 28.82 -1.91
N SER A 20 45.68 27.70 -1.54
CA SER A 20 44.85 27.61 -0.34
C SER A 20 45.73 27.72 0.91
N PRO A 21 45.54 28.71 1.80
CA PRO A 21 46.37 28.85 2.99
C PRO A 21 46.03 27.74 3.99
N GLN A 22 46.99 26.83 4.21
CA GLN A 22 46.86 25.74 5.18
C GLN A 22 47.69 26.04 6.44
N PRO A 23 47.22 25.67 7.64
CA PRO A 23 48.03 25.77 8.85
C PRO A 23 49.27 24.89 8.75
N ALA A 24 50.44 25.40 9.15
CA ALA A 24 51.71 24.67 9.03
C ALA A 24 51.80 23.43 9.95
N ASN A 25 50.98 23.36 11.00
CA ASN A 25 51.04 22.32 12.03
C ASN A 25 49.94 21.25 11.91
N ILE A 26 49.35 21.06 10.73
CA ILE A 26 48.38 19.97 10.52
C ILE A 26 49.09 18.60 10.54
N SER A 27 48.49 17.63 11.23
CA SER A 27 49.01 16.27 11.28
C SER A 27 48.58 15.46 10.04
N TYR A 28 49.17 14.28 9.86
CA TYR A 28 48.77 13.34 8.79
C TYR A 28 47.28 12.98 8.81
N LEU A 29 46.59 13.13 9.94
CA LEU A 29 45.14 12.87 10.05
C LEU A 29 44.30 13.84 9.18
N TRP A 30 44.85 14.97 8.72
CA TRP A 30 44.17 15.84 7.75
C TRP A 30 44.12 15.27 6.34
N ASN A 31 44.96 14.28 6.01
CA ASN A 31 45.00 13.65 4.69
C ASN A 31 43.80 12.74 4.41
N PHE A 32 43.05 12.31 5.43
CA PHE A 32 41.86 11.50 5.20
C PHE A 32 40.80 12.22 4.34
N GLY A 33 40.78 13.55 4.32
CA GLY A 33 39.90 14.29 3.41
C GLY A 33 40.23 14.05 1.93
N SER A 34 41.51 14.12 1.55
CA SER A 34 41.93 13.88 0.17
C SER A 34 41.86 12.40 -0.21
N LEU A 35 42.15 11.48 0.73
CA LEU A 35 41.98 10.04 0.50
C LEU A 35 40.52 9.68 0.21
N LEU A 36 39.55 10.30 0.91
CA LEU A 36 38.13 10.12 0.61
C LEU A 36 37.75 10.60 -0.79
N ALA A 37 38.34 11.70 -1.27
CA ALA A 37 38.13 12.17 -2.64
C ALA A 37 38.69 11.17 -3.67
N VAL A 38 39.87 10.59 -3.41
CA VAL A 38 40.45 9.53 -4.25
C VAL A 38 39.56 8.30 -4.26
N CYS A 39 39.07 7.84 -3.10
CA CYS A 39 38.10 6.74 -3.02
C CYS A 39 36.86 7.02 -3.86
N LEU A 40 36.29 8.22 -3.76
CA LEU A 40 35.12 8.61 -4.54
C LEU A 40 35.36 8.53 -6.05
N ILE A 41 36.50 9.05 -6.54
CA ILE A 41 36.86 8.99 -7.96
C ILE A 41 36.99 7.53 -8.42
N ILE A 42 37.69 6.70 -7.65
CA ILE A 42 37.85 5.28 -7.98
C ILE A 42 36.49 4.58 -8.02
N GLN A 43 35.59 4.87 -7.07
CA GLN A 43 34.25 4.27 -7.04
C GLN A 43 33.39 4.66 -8.24
N ILE A 44 33.40 5.93 -8.61
CA ILE A 44 32.62 6.40 -9.78
C ILE A 44 33.14 5.74 -11.05
N LEU A 45 34.46 5.73 -11.26
CA LEU A 45 35.06 5.14 -12.46
C LEU A 45 34.82 3.63 -12.53
N THR A 46 35.17 2.89 -11.48
CA THR A 46 34.98 1.43 -11.46
C THR A 46 33.51 1.05 -11.53
N GLY A 47 32.62 1.77 -10.84
CA GLY A 47 31.18 1.54 -10.89
C GLY A 47 30.60 1.77 -12.28
N ALA A 48 31.03 2.81 -13.00
CA ALA A 48 30.60 3.07 -14.36
C ALA A 48 31.01 1.93 -15.32
N PHE A 49 32.24 1.41 -15.22
CA PHE A 49 32.68 0.27 -16.03
C PHE A 49 31.91 -1.02 -15.70
N LEU A 50 31.67 -1.30 -14.41
CA LEU A 50 30.88 -2.46 -13.99
C LEU A 50 29.44 -2.37 -14.49
N ALA A 51 28.83 -1.18 -14.44
CA ALA A 51 27.47 -0.95 -14.90
C ALA A 51 27.26 -1.24 -16.39
N MET A 52 28.29 -1.09 -17.23
CA MET A 52 28.21 -1.41 -18.67
C MET A 52 27.99 -2.91 -18.94
N HIS A 53 28.33 -3.79 -17.98
CA HIS A 53 28.23 -5.24 -18.12
C HIS A 53 27.23 -5.87 -17.14
N TYR A 54 26.61 -5.07 -16.26
CA TYR A 54 25.66 -5.53 -15.25
C TYR A 54 24.23 -5.54 -15.79
N THR A 55 23.45 -6.57 -15.46
CA THR A 55 22.02 -6.67 -15.83
C THR A 55 21.12 -6.56 -14.59
N PRO A 56 20.31 -5.49 -14.46
CA PRO A 56 19.45 -5.26 -13.30
C PRO A 56 18.14 -6.07 -13.37
N ASN A 57 18.23 -7.39 -13.44
CA ASN A 57 17.09 -8.31 -13.38
C ASN A 57 17.37 -9.39 -12.33
N VAL A 58 16.39 -9.72 -11.48
CA VAL A 58 16.55 -10.65 -10.35
C VAL A 58 17.13 -12.01 -10.78
N ASP A 59 16.71 -12.54 -11.93
CA ASP A 59 17.14 -13.84 -12.43
C ASP A 59 18.55 -13.79 -13.06
N LEU A 60 19.01 -12.60 -13.47
CA LEU A 60 20.26 -12.40 -14.20
C LEU A 60 21.32 -11.62 -13.42
N ALA A 61 20.98 -10.97 -12.31
CA ALA A 61 21.87 -10.07 -11.58
C ALA A 61 23.14 -10.79 -11.13
N PHE A 62 22.99 -11.91 -10.42
CA PHE A 62 24.13 -12.73 -9.99
C PHE A 62 24.94 -13.27 -11.17
N ASN A 63 24.27 -13.78 -12.21
CA ASN A 63 24.92 -14.31 -13.41
C ASN A 63 25.71 -13.23 -14.17
N SER A 64 25.20 -12.00 -14.23
CA SER A 64 25.90 -10.87 -14.86
C SER A 64 27.15 -10.46 -14.08
N VAL A 65 27.13 -10.61 -12.74
CA VAL A 65 28.33 -10.41 -11.91
C VAL A 65 29.36 -11.51 -12.14
N GLU A 66 28.94 -12.78 -12.29
CA GLU A 66 29.86 -13.87 -12.67
C GLU A 66 30.45 -13.66 -14.07
N HIS A 67 29.64 -13.17 -15.03
CA HIS A 67 30.11 -12.79 -16.37
C HIS A 67 31.20 -11.71 -16.30
N ILE A 68 31.00 -10.65 -15.49
CA ILE A 68 32.03 -9.63 -15.23
C ILE A 68 33.31 -10.26 -14.67
N MET A 69 33.19 -11.21 -13.75
CA MET A 69 34.33 -11.83 -13.11
C MET A 69 35.12 -12.76 -14.04
N ARG A 70 34.45 -13.44 -14.98
CA ARG A 70 35.04 -14.54 -15.75
C ARG A 70 35.32 -14.21 -17.21
N ASP A 71 34.46 -13.41 -17.83
CA ASP A 71 34.43 -13.25 -19.28
C ASP A 71 34.83 -11.83 -19.73
N VAL A 72 34.66 -10.83 -18.87
CA VAL A 72 35.09 -9.45 -19.16
C VAL A 72 36.59 -9.31 -18.89
N ASN A 73 37.32 -8.79 -19.88
CA ASN A 73 38.76 -8.53 -19.76
C ASN A 73 39.05 -7.63 -18.55
N ASN A 74 39.86 -8.12 -17.60
CA ASN A 74 40.16 -7.45 -16.32
C ASN A 74 38.92 -7.12 -15.45
N GLY A 75 37.75 -7.70 -15.74
CA GLY A 75 36.54 -7.44 -14.97
C GLY A 75 36.64 -7.89 -13.51
N TRP A 76 37.33 -9.00 -13.25
CA TRP A 76 37.67 -9.44 -11.89
C TRP A 76 38.43 -8.38 -11.10
N LEU A 77 39.42 -7.73 -11.73
CA LEU A 77 40.24 -6.70 -11.10
C LEU A 77 39.39 -5.47 -10.77
N ILE A 78 38.60 -4.99 -11.75
CA ILE A 78 37.72 -3.84 -11.56
C ILE A 78 36.71 -4.11 -10.44
N ARG A 79 36.10 -5.29 -10.41
CA ARG A 79 35.14 -5.67 -9.36
C ARG A 79 35.79 -5.73 -7.98
N TYR A 80 36.98 -6.32 -7.86
CA TYR A 80 37.67 -6.33 -6.56
C TYR A 80 38.12 -4.94 -6.13
N ILE A 81 38.57 -4.07 -7.04
CA ILE A 81 38.88 -2.68 -6.71
C ILE A 81 37.61 -2.00 -6.18
N HIS A 82 36.47 -2.11 -6.86
CA HIS A 82 35.21 -1.50 -6.45
C HIS A 82 34.76 -1.97 -5.05
N ALA A 83 34.77 -3.28 -4.82
CA ALA A 83 34.36 -3.87 -3.54
C ALA A 83 35.31 -3.50 -2.39
N ASN A 84 36.62 -3.62 -2.57
CA ASN A 84 37.58 -3.32 -1.50
C ASN A 84 37.70 -1.82 -1.22
N VAL A 85 37.66 -0.98 -2.26
CA VAL A 85 37.67 0.48 -2.07
C VAL A 85 36.43 0.93 -1.32
N ALA A 86 35.30 0.21 -1.41
CA ALA A 86 34.10 0.56 -0.65
C ALA A 86 34.36 0.39 0.86
N SER A 87 35.00 -0.71 1.25
CA SER A 87 35.45 -0.92 2.63
C SER A 87 36.47 0.13 3.08
N PHE A 88 37.48 0.45 2.25
CA PHE A 88 38.43 1.51 2.57
C PHE A 88 37.77 2.89 2.70
N PHE A 89 36.72 3.17 1.92
CA PHE A 89 35.95 4.41 2.01
C PHE A 89 35.37 4.58 3.42
N PHE A 90 34.74 3.52 3.97
CA PHE A 90 34.23 3.57 5.35
C PHE A 90 35.35 3.64 6.40
N ILE A 91 36.45 2.91 6.22
CA ILE A 91 37.59 3.00 7.14
C ILE A 91 38.10 4.45 7.19
N PHE A 92 38.32 5.08 6.04
CA PHE A 92 38.81 6.45 5.96
C PHE A 92 37.78 7.47 6.45
N VAL A 93 36.48 7.25 6.24
CA VAL A 93 35.45 8.16 6.75
C VAL A 93 35.42 8.12 8.28
N TYR A 94 35.54 6.93 8.87
CA TYR A 94 35.56 6.79 10.32
C TYR A 94 36.81 7.42 10.93
N MET A 95 37.97 7.29 10.29
CA MET A 95 39.17 8.01 10.71
C MET A 95 39.01 9.54 10.54
N HIS A 96 38.36 10.00 9.46
CA HIS A 96 38.09 11.41 9.22
C HIS A 96 37.15 12.00 10.29
N ILE A 97 36.07 11.29 10.63
CA ILE A 97 35.13 11.66 11.69
C ILE A 97 35.81 11.60 13.07
N GLY A 98 36.58 10.54 13.35
CA GLY A 98 37.32 10.39 14.61
C GLY A 98 38.30 11.54 14.83
N ARG A 99 39.05 11.94 13.79
CA ARG A 99 39.87 13.15 13.81
C ARG A 99 39.03 14.39 14.10
N GLY A 100 37.88 14.52 13.45
CA GLY A 100 36.96 15.65 13.63
C GLY A 100 36.47 15.78 15.08
N LEU A 101 36.16 14.66 15.73
CA LEU A 101 35.80 14.61 17.15
C LEU A 101 37.00 14.96 18.04
N TYR A 102 38.15 14.33 17.81
CA TYR A 102 39.36 14.52 18.62
C TYR A 102 39.83 15.98 18.66
N TYR A 103 39.88 16.66 17.52
CA TYR A 103 40.27 18.07 17.44
C TYR A 103 39.08 19.04 17.60
N SER A 104 37.90 18.57 18.02
CA SER A 104 36.70 19.41 18.17
C SER A 104 36.35 20.23 16.90
N SER A 105 36.56 19.65 15.72
CA SER A 105 36.36 20.33 14.43
C SER A 105 34.89 20.68 14.15
N TYR A 106 33.96 20.10 14.91
CA TYR A 106 32.52 20.37 14.86
C TYR A 106 32.07 21.66 15.55
N LYS A 107 32.94 22.31 16.32
CA LYS A 107 32.62 23.58 17.03
C LYS A 107 32.56 24.77 16.06
N SER A 108 31.93 25.86 16.51
CA SER A 108 31.90 27.14 15.80
C SER A 108 33.33 27.60 15.42
N PRO A 109 33.56 28.13 14.20
CA PRO A 109 32.58 28.49 13.15
C PRO A 109 32.28 27.37 12.13
N ARG A 110 32.72 26.13 12.37
CA ARG A 110 32.66 25.02 11.39
C ARG A 110 31.43 24.10 11.55
N VAL A 111 30.41 24.55 12.28
CA VAL A 111 29.18 23.76 12.52
C VAL A 111 28.53 23.34 11.20
N LEU A 112 28.43 24.25 10.22
CA LEU A 112 27.86 23.94 8.91
C LEU A 112 28.64 22.82 8.18
N VAL A 113 29.97 22.87 8.22
CA VAL A 113 30.83 21.86 7.59
C VAL A 113 30.60 20.49 8.23
N TRP A 114 30.44 20.45 9.55
CA TRP A 114 30.11 19.23 10.26
C TRP A 114 28.74 18.67 9.87
N SER A 115 27.70 19.51 9.84
CA SER A 115 26.36 19.10 9.43
C SER A 115 26.33 18.55 8.01
N ILE A 116 27.04 19.20 7.07
CA ILE A 116 27.19 18.69 5.70
C ILE A 116 27.92 17.34 5.70
N GLY A 117 28.96 17.18 6.52
CA GLY A 117 29.67 15.90 6.69
C GLY A 117 28.75 14.76 7.16
N VAL A 118 27.84 15.03 8.09
CA VAL A 118 26.83 14.05 8.55
C VAL A 118 25.88 13.67 7.41
N ILE A 119 25.41 14.64 6.62
CA ILE A 119 24.56 14.37 5.45
C ILE A 119 25.30 13.49 4.43
N ILE A 120 26.57 13.80 4.15
CA ILE A 120 27.42 12.98 3.25
C ILE A 120 27.57 11.56 3.79
N LEU A 121 27.77 11.37 5.09
CA LEU A 121 27.87 10.05 5.71
C LEU A 121 26.60 9.21 5.49
N VAL A 122 25.41 9.80 5.71
CA VAL A 122 24.13 9.10 5.51
C VAL A 122 23.93 8.72 4.05
N LEU A 123 24.23 9.63 3.11
CA LEU A 123 24.16 9.35 1.68
C LEU A 123 25.14 8.24 1.28
N MET A 124 26.37 8.26 1.81
CA MET A 124 27.37 7.24 1.54
C MET A 124 26.94 5.86 2.06
N MET A 125 26.33 5.78 3.24
CA MET A 125 25.73 4.55 3.78
C MET A 125 24.61 4.02 2.88
N ALA A 126 23.71 4.88 2.43
CA ALA A 126 22.63 4.50 1.53
C ALA A 126 23.17 3.96 0.19
N ILE A 127 24.14 4.65 -0.43
CA ILE A 127 24.76 4.24 -1.69
C ILE A 127 25.49 2.89 -1.54
N ALA A 128 26.23 2.69 -0.45
CA ALA A 128 26.94 1.44 -0.20
C ALA A 128 25.99 0.27 0.02
N PHE A 129 24.88 0.48 0.74
CA PHE A 129 23.84 -0.52 0.90
C PHE A 129 23.20 -0.88 -0.45
N LEU A 130 22.79 0.10 -1.25
CA LEU A 130 22.23 -0.14 -2.58
C LEU A 130 23.20 -0.93 -3.47
N GLY A 131 24.48 -0.54 -3.48
CA GLY A 131 25.53 -1.26 -4.22
C GLY A 131 25.73 -2.70 -3.73
N TYR A 132 25.63 -2.95 -2.43
CA TYR A 132 25.75 -4.29 -1.84
C TYR A 132 24.58 -5.21 -2.20
N VAL A 133 23.40 -4.65 -2.51
CA VAL A 133 22.22 -5.41 -2.91
C VAL A 133 22.30 -5.88 -4.38
N LEU A 134 22.96 -5.11 -5.26
CA LEU A 134 23.00 -5.37 -6.71
C LEU A 134 23.50 -6.78 -7.09
N PRO A 135 24.55 -7.38 -6.49
CA PRO A 135 24.99 -8.72 -6.86
C PRO A 135 23.97 -9.83 -6.59
N TYR A 136 22.94 -9.56 -5.77
CA TYR A 136 21.84 -10.48 -5.46
C TYR A 136 22.27 -11.86 -4.93
N GLY A 137 23.36 -11.91 -4.17
CA GLY A 137 23.75 -13.11 -3.41
C GLY A 137 22.87 -13.32 -2.17
N GLN A 138 23.03 -14.45 -1.47
CA GLN A 138 22.26 -14.76 -0.25
C GLN A 138 22.35 -13.65 0.80
N MET A 139 23.56 -13.16 1.11
CA MET A 139 23.74 -12.09 2.09
C MET A 139 23.18 -10.75 1.60
N SER A 140 23.18 -10.50 0.28
CA SER A 140 22.57 -9.30 -0.32
C SER A 140 21.05 -9.34 -0.18
N LEU A 141 20.42 -10.50 -0.46
CA LEU A 141 18.97 -10.69 -0.34
C LEU A 141 18.51 -10.51 1.11
N TRP A 142 19.09 -11.26 2.05
CA TRP A 142 18.71 -11.18 3.46
C TRP A 142 19.03 -9.80 4.06
N GLY A 143 20.16 -9.21 3.66
CA GLY A 143 20.50 -7.84 4.04
C GLY A 143 19.48 -6.83 3.55
N ALA A 144 19.03 -6.94 2.29
CA ALA A 144 17.97 -6.10 1.75
C ALA A 144 16.68 -6.24 2.55
N THR A 145 16.21 -7.48 2.77
CA THR A 145 15.00 -7.76 3.54
C THR A 145 15.04 -7.17 4.94
N VAL A 146 16.13 -7.39 5.69
CA VAL A 146 16.23 -6.88 7.07
C VAL A 146 16.23 -5.35 7.09
N ILE A 147 17.03 -4.70 6.24
CA ILE A 147 17.18 -3.24 6.26
C ILE A 147 15.91 -2.55 5.75
N THR A 148 15.27 -3.04 4.69
CA THR A 148 14.01 -2.44 4.23
C THR A 148 12.90 -2.65 5.26
N ASN A 149 12.84 -3.80 5.93
CA ASN A 149 11.84 -4.06 6.95
C ASN A 149 11.98 -3.16 8.18
N LEU A 150 13.12 -2.50 8.42
CA LEU A 150 13.21 -1.49 9.48
C LEU A 150 12.24 -0.33 9.26
N LEU A 151 11.87 -0.03 8.01
CA LEU A 151 10.89 1.00 7.69
C LEU A 151 9.47 0.59 8.10
N SER A 152 9.18 -0.71 8.28
CA SER A 152 7.88 -1.18 8.78
C SER A 152 7.62 -0.76 10.22
N ALA A 153 8.65 -0.36 10.96
CA ALA A 153 8.52 0.17 12.32
C ALA A 153 7.94 1.59 12.37
N ILE A 154 7.86 2.29 11.22
CA ILE A 154 7.24 3.60 11.16
C ILE A 154 5.72 3.44 11.35
N PRO A 155 5.12 4.09 12.35
CA PRO A 155 3.70 3.93 12.61
C PRO A 155 2.87 4.44 11.44
N VAL A 156 1.68 3.85 11.26
CA VAL A 156 0.67 4.18 10.24
C VAL A 156 1.04 3.74 8.81
N PHE A 157 2.24 4.02 8.31
CA PHE A 157 2.57 3.86 6.88
C PHE A 157 3.87 3.05 6.61
N GLY A 158 4.50 2.52 7.65
CA GLY A 158 5.76 1.77 7.50
C GLY A 158 5.63 0.53 6.62
N VAL A 159 4.53 -0.23 6.75
CA VAL A 159 4.28 -1.43 5.95
C VAL A 159 4.08 -1.07 4.48
N ASP A 160 3.29 -0.03 4.21
CA ASP A 160 3.03 0.45 2.84
C ASP A 160 4.32 0.89 2.14
N ILE A 161 5.24 1.56 2.86
CA ILE A 161 6.55 1.95 2.33
C ILE A 161 7.36 0.72 1.90
N VAL A 162 7.40 -0.32 2.73
CA VAL A 162 8.17 -1.55 2.44
C VAL A 162 7.60 -2.30 1.22
N GLU A 163 6.28 -2.31 1.07
CA GLU A 163 5.61 -2.99 -0.03
C GLU A 163 5.64 -2.20 -1.35
N SER A 164 5.90 -0.89 -1.29
CA SER A 164 5.93 0.02 -2.45
C SER A 164 7.16 -0.10 -3.39
N ASN A 165 7.95 -1.18 -3.33
CA ASN A 165 9.26 -1.36 -4.01
C ASN A 165 9.28 -1.36 -5.57
N ASN A 166 8.27 -0.84 -6.26
CA ASN A 166 8.35 -0.49 -7.68
C ASN A 166 8.47 1.03 -7.84
N ALA A 167 9.32 1.53 -8.74
CA ALA A 167 9.48 2.97 -8.99
C ALA A 167 8.17 3.68 -9.42
N THR A 168 7.21 2.92 -9.97
CA THR A 168 5.84 3.39 -10.23
C THR A 168 5.01 3.59 -8.96
N ASN A 169 5.33 2.84 -7.90
CA ASN A 169 4.65 2.87 -6.61
C ASN A 169 5.24 3.90 -5.64
N LEU A 170 6.44 4.43 -5.90
CA LEU A 170 6.99 5.56 -5.13
C LEU A 170 6.26 6.87 -5.43
N TYR A 171 5.79 7.07 -6.68
CA TYR A 171 4.94 8.21 -7.03
C TYR A 171 3.54 8.08 -6.40
N SER A 172 2.96 6.87 -6.39
CA SER A 172 1.71 6.62 -5.67
C SER A 172 1.90 6.68 -4.15
N CYS A 173 3.05 6.27 -3.61
CA CYS A 173 3.40 6.39 -2.18
C CYS A 173 3.67 7.83 -1.78
N LEU A 174 4.26 8.66 -2.66
CA LEU A 174 4.43 10.09 -2.44
C LEU A 174 3.10 10.83 -2.51
N ILE A 175 2.22 10.47 -3.46
CA ILE A 175 0.83 10.94 -3.52
C ILE A 175 0.08 10.48 -2.26
N HIS A 176 0.22 9.22 -1.84
CA HIS A 176 -0.39 8.69 -0.62
C HIS A 176 0.20 9.37 0.64
N SER A 177 1.49 9.74 0.63
CA SER A 177 2.15 10.46 1.73
C SER A 177 1.70 11.92 1.83
N LEU A 178 1.49 12.58 0.69
CA LEU A 178 0.88 13.91 0.57
C LEU A 178 -0.62 13.87 0.89
N GLU A 179 -1.29 12.76 0.61
CA GLU A 179 -2.66 12.48 1.01
C GLU A 179 -2.77 12.28 2.53
N THR A 180 -1.82 11.56 3.15
CA THR A 180 -1.73 11.37 4.62
C THR A 180 -1.23 12.60 5.39
N LEU A 181 -0.52 13.53 4.73
CA LEU A 181 -0.22 14.87 5.25
C LEU A 181 -1.44 15.81 5.19
N GLY A 182 -2.63 15.27 4.94
CA GLY A 182 -3.89 15.97 5.12
C GLY A 182 -4.39 16.68 3.87
N LEU A 183 -4.09 16.17 2.67
CA LEU A 183 -4.54 16.82 1.44
C LEU A 183 -5.25 15.96 0.39
N ASN A 184 -5.53 14.65 0.60
CA ASN A 184 -6.59 13.95 -0.19
C ASN A 184 -6.96 12.49 0.22
N SER A 185 -6.47 11.89 1.32
CA SER A 185 -6.97 10.56 1.78
C SER A 185 -8.17 10.65 2.73
N VAL A 186 -8.86 11.78 2.78
CA VAL A 186 -10.22 11.79 3.30
C VAL A 186 -11.09 11.38 2.13
N LEU A 187 -11.44 10.09 2.10
CA LEU A 187 -12.64 9.63 1.41
C LEU A 187 -13.72 10.70 1.59
N PRO A 188 -14.30 11.26 0.50
CA PRO A 188 -15.13 12.44 0.61
C PRO A 188 -16.22 12.18 1.66
N THR A 189 -16.20 12.95 2.75
CA THR A 189 -17.25 12.87 3.77
C THR A 189 -18.52 13.37 3.11
N ILE A 190 -19.41 12.47 2.72
CA ILE A 190 -20.64 12.81 2.00
C ILE A 190 -21.72 13.22 3.00
N GLY A 191 -21.74 14.49 3.36
CA GLY A 191 -22.74 15.06 4.25
C GLY A 191 -22.14 15.57 5.55
N THR A 192 -22.94 16.31 6.30
CA THR A 192 -22.49 16.98 7.52
C THR A 192 -22.67 16.06 8.73
N VAL A 193 -21.56 15.68 9.38
CA VAL A 193 -21.62 15.01 10.69
C VAL A 193 -22.16 16.04 11.69
N THR A 194 -23.40 15.86 12.12
CA THR A 194 -24.01 16.78 13.09
C THR A 194 -23.49 16.51 14.49
N TYR A 195 -23.25 17.54 15.31
CA TYR A 195 -22.81 17.36 16.70
C TYR A 195 -23.72 16.44 17.53
N GLN A 196 -25.00 16.32 17.17
CA GLN A 196 -25.95 15.41 17.80
C GLN A 196 -25.75 13.93 17.45
N SER A 197 -25.16 13.59 16.29
CA SER A 197 -24.84 12.21 15.94
C SER A 197 -23.66 11.66 16.75
N LEU A 198 -22.77 12.53 17.21
CA LEU A 198 -21.63 12.21 18.08
C LEU A 198 -22.02 11.99 19.56
N LYS A 199 -23.29 12.18 19.93
CA LYS A 199 -23.76 12.02 21.32
C LYS A 199 -24.57 10.73 21.48
N LYS A 200 -24.16 9.87 22.42
CA LYS A 200 -24.98 8.76 22.91
C LYS A 200 -25.22 8.95 24.41
N GLY A 201 -26.27 9.70 24.76
CA GLY A 201 -26.54 10.08 26.14
C GLY A 201 -25.65 11.24 26.60
N LYS A 202 -24.97 11.11 27.75
CA LYS A 202 -24.08 12.15 28.30
C LYS A 202 -22.63 12.05 27.82
N GLU A 203 -22.23 10.96 27.17
CA GLU A 203 -20.87 10.75 26.65
C GLU A 203 -20.78 11.01 25.14
N ILE A 204 -19.65 11.58 24.73
CA ILE A 204 -19.27 11.74 23.32
C ILE A 204 -18.81 10.37 22.84
N ARG A 205 -19.42 9.85 21.77
CA ARG A 205 -18.91 8.66 21.10
C ARG A 205 -17.54 9.00 20.53
N LEU A 206 -16.52 8.28 21.00
CA LEU A 206 -15.18 8.07 20.44
C LEU A 206 -14.49 9.30 19.84
N ASP A 207 -13.28 9.59 20.31
CA ASP A 207 -12.45 10.66 19.75
C ASP A 207 -12.28 10.42 18.23
N LYS A 208 -12.39 11.50 17.45
CA LYS A 208 -12.32 11.48 15.97
C LYS A 208 -11.06 10.76 15.45
N GLU A 209 -10.02 10.66 16.28
CA GLU A 209 -8.76 9.97 16.04
C GLU A 209 -8.89 8.43 15.98
N GLU A 210 -9.78 7.79 16.75
CA GLU A 210 -9.97 6.33 16.69
C GLU A 210 -10.58 5.89 15.34
N TYR A 211 -11.45 6.69 14.73
CA TYR A 211 -12.04 6.37 13.42
C TYR A 211 -11.04 6.50 12.26
N LEU A 212 -10.08 7.43 12.36
CA LEU A 212 -9.00 7.58 11.39
C LEU A 212 -8.00 6.40 11.42
N SER A 213 -8.09 5.52 12.43
CA SER A 213 -7.22 4.36 12.60
C SER A 213 -7.74 3.06 11.97
N ILE A 214 -8.97 3.04 11.41
CA ILE A 214 -9.52 1.83 10.79
C ILE A 214 -8.72 1.50 9.52
N PRO A 215 -8.15 0.29 9.38
CA PRO A 215 -7.36 -0.07 8.22
C PRO A 215 -8.18 -0.02 6.92
N TYR A 216 -7.62 0.59 5.87
CA TYR A 216 -8.21 0.62 4.54
C TYR A 216 -8.61 -0.77 4.00
N PRO A 217 -7.78 -1.82 4.13
CA PRO A 217 -8.15 -3.18 3.74
C PRO A 217 -9.47 -3.66 4.34
N PHE A 218 -9.75 -3.32 5.60
CA PHE A 218 -10.98 -3.70 6.30
C PHE A 218 -12.19 -2.95 5.74
N ILE A 219 -12.07 -1.66 5.44
CA ILE A 219 -13.16 -0.85 4.88
C ILE A 219 -13.55 -1.39 3.50
N ALA A 220 -12.58 -1.63 2.62
CA ALA A 220 -12.84 -2.18 1.29
C ALA A 220 -13.42 -3.61 1.35
N PHE A 221 -12.93 -4.44 2.28
CA PHE A 221 -13.53 -5.76 2.58
C PHE A 221 -14.99 -5.62 3.03
N LEU A 222 -15.29 -4.72 3.96
CA LEU A 222 -16.65 -4.53 4.49
C LEU A 222 -17.62 -4.10 3.38
N VAL A 223 -17.18 -3.23 2.47
CA VAL A 223 -17.98 -2.84 1.28
C VAL A 223 -18.30 -4.07 0.43
N GLY A 224 -17.32 -4.92 0.15
CA GLY A 224 -17.53 -6.15 -0.63
C GLY A 224 -18.51 -7.09 0.04
N LEU A 225 -18.41 -7.27 1.36
CA LEU A 225 -19.34 -8.10 2.12
C LEU A 225 -20.76 -7.53 2.10
N VAL A 226 -20.91 -6.20 2.23
CA VAL A 226 -22.20 -5.51 2.15
C VAL A 226 -22.81 -5.62 0.75
N ASP A 227 -22.00 -5.63 -0.31
CA ASP A 227 -22.51 -5.77 -1.68
C ASP A 227 -23.02 -7.19 -2.01
N GLY A 228 -22.60 -8.19 -1.23
CA GLY A 228 -23.12 -9.56 -1.28
C GLY A 228 -24.33 -9.76 -0.36
N ASP A 229 -24.11 -9.78 0.96
CA ASP A 229 -25.12 -10.16 1.97
C ASP A 229 -25.80 -8.96 2.67
N GLY A 230 -25.45 -7.75 2.25
CA GLY A 230 -25.95 -6.51 2.85
C GLY A 230 -27.06 -5.85 2.06
N TYR A 231 -27.86 -5.04 2.75
CA TYR A 231 -28.79 -4.11 2.12
C TYR A 231 -28.95 -2.84 2.94
N ILE A 232 -29.21 -1.72 2.26
CA ILE A 232 -29.56 -0.46 2.91
C ILE A 232 -31.08 -0.26 2.84
N GLN A 233 -31.72 -0.18 4.00
CA GLN A 233 -33.14 0.09 4.11
C GLN A 233 -33.40 1.56 4.40
N ILE A 234 -34.25 2.18 3.59
CA ILE A 234 -34.76 3.54 3.79
C ILE A 234 -36.23 3.44 4.24
N THR A 235 -36.55 3.99 5.41
CA THR A 235 -37.89 3.91 6.00
C THR A 235 -38.39 5.28 6.44
N LYS A 236 -39.71 5.44 6.49
CA LYS A 236 -40.39 6.64 7.02
C LYS A 236 -40.60 6.48 8.52
N THR A 237 -40.11 7.43 9.30
CA THR A 237 -40.43 7.51 10.73
C THR A 237 -41.85 8.04 10.96
N THR A 238 -42.41 7.82 12.15
CA THR A 238 -43.74 8.33 12.54
C THR A 238 -43.85 9.86 12.41
N LYS A 239 -42.75 10.59 12.62
CA LYS A 239 -42.65 12.04 12.48
C LYS A 239 -42.42 12.52 11.02
N GLY A 240 -42.37 11.60 10.05
CA GLY A 240 -42.20 11.92 8.62
C GLY A 240 -40.75 12.09 8.14
N PHE A 241 -39.75 11.86 9.00
CA PHE A 241 -38.33 11.89 8.64
C PHE A 241 -37.84 10.58 8.03
N ILE A 242 -36.71 10.65 7.32
CA ILE A 242 -36.00 9.52 6.73
C ILE A 242 -35.16 8.81 7.80
N ALA A 243 -35.37 7.50 7.95
CA ALA A 243 -34.49 6.61 8.69
C ALA A 243 -33.75 5.68 7.71
N ILE A 244 -32.43 5.67 7.78
CA ILE A 244 -31.56 4.82 6.97
C ILE A 244 -30.91 3.80 7.88
N LYS A 245 -30.90 2.52 7.47
CA LYS A 245 -30.25 1.42 8.19
C LYS A 245 -29.51 0.54 7.21
N LEU A 246 -28.22 0.33 7.43
CA LEU A 246 -27.47 -0.73 6.77
C LEU A 246 -27.68 -2.01 7.59
N THR A 247 -28.09 -3.08 6.92
CA THR A 247 -28.28 -4.40 7.53
C THR A 247 -27.47 -5.43 6.78
N ILE A 248 -26.65 -6.19 7.50
CA ILE A 248 -26.01 -7.41 6.99
C ILE A 248 -26.76 -8.57 7.65
N GLU A 249 -27.30 -9.49 6.85
CA GLU A 249 -28.03 -10.66 7.32
C GLU A 249 -27.30 -11.92 6.87
N ILE A 250 -26.80 -12.72 7.82
CA ILE A 250 -26.11 -13.98 7.54
C ILE A 250 -26.71 -15.12 8.37
N SER A 251 -26.32 -16.36 8.05
CA SER A 251 -26.68 -17.54 8.83
C SER A 251 -26.18 -17.42 10.28
N LEU A 252 -26.96 -17.91 11.25
CA LEU A 252 -26.57 -17.91 12.66
C LEU A 252 -25.29 -18.71 12.92
N GLU A 253 -25.01 -19.70 12.06
CA GLU A 253 -23.78 -20.50 12.11
C GLU A 253 -22.52 -19.67 11.84
N ASP A 254 -22.63 -18.56 11.11
CA ASP A 254 -21.51 -17.67 10.79
C ASP A 254 -21.49 -16.38 11.62
N ILE A 255 -22.10 -16.41 12.81
CA ILE A 255 -22.16 -15.22 13.68
C ILE A 255 -20.78 -14.61 13.99
N SER A 256 -19.73 -15.42 13.98
CA SER A 256 -18.34 -14.99 14.17
C SER A 256 -17.90 -13.88 13.19
N THR A 257 -18.41 -13.91 11.95
CA THR A 257 -18.17 -12.86 10.94
C THR A 257 -18.71 -11.51 11.41
N LEU A 258 -19.93 -11.46 11.94
CA LEU A 258 -20.52 -10.22 12.46
C LEU A 258 -19.85 -9.76 13.75
N GLU A 259 -19.48 -10.68 14.64
CA GLU A 259 -18.77 -10.37 15.88
C GLU A 259 -17.38 -9.74 15.61
N TYR A 260 -16.66 -10.24 14.61
CA TYR A 260 -15.42 -9.63 14.12
C TYR A 260 -15.66 -8.20 13.62
N ILE A 261 -16.62 -8.00 12.72
CA ILE A 261 -16.94 -6.67 12.17
C ILE A 261 -17.32 -5.70 13.30
N TYR A 262 -18.11 -6.16 14.26
CA TYR A 262 -18.49 -5.37 15.43
C TYR A 262 -17.29 -5.01 16.31
N SER A 263 -16.34 -5.92 16.49
CA SER A 263 -15.12 -5.67 17.28
C SER A 263 -14.23 -4.58 16.68
N VAL A 264 -14.18 -4.48 15.34
CA VAL A 264 -13.39 -3.47 14.62
C VAL A 264 -14.12 -2.14 14.57
N LEU A 265 -15.41 -2.15 14.21
CA LEU A 265 -16.19 -0.91 14.04
C LEU A 265 -16.68 -0.31 15.36
N LYS A 266 -16.89 -1.12 16.40
CA LYS A 266 -17.44 -0.74 17.72
C LYS A 266 -18.79 0.02 17.66
N ILE A 267 -19.53 -0.05 16.56
CA ILE A 267 -20.84 0.61 16.37
C ILE A 267 -21.93 -0.37 15.90
N GLY A 268 -23.17 0.08 15.76
CA GLY A 268 -24.28 -0.79 15.38
C GLY A 268 -24.71 -1.80 16.46
N LYS A 269 -25.53 -2.77 16.07
CA LYS A 269 -26.08 -3.81 16.96
C LYS A 269 -26.25 -5.14 16.22
N ILE A 270 -25.79 -6.23 16.84
CA ILE A 270 -26.07 -7.61 16.39
C ILE A 270 -27.34 -8.12 17.07
N THR A 271 -28.21 -8.77 16.29
CA THR A 271 -29.46 -9.36 16.75
C THR A 271 -29.57 -10.77 16.19
N LYS A 272 -29.82 -11.77 17.06
CA LYS A 272 -29.95 -13.18 16.70
C LYS A 272 -31.43 -13.54 16.54
N TYR A 273 -31.77 -14.33 15.51
CA TYR A 273 -33.12 -14.80 15.23
C TYR A 273 -33.12 -16.34 15.14
N PRO A 274 -33.15 -17.05 16.28
CA PRO A 274 -33.07 -18.51 16.31
C PRO A 274 -34.36 -19.20 15.86
N ASP A 275 -35.53 -18.57 16.04
CA ASP A 275 -36.85 -19.22 15.86
C ASP A 275 -37.37 -19.23 14.41
N ARG A 276 -36.48 -19.05 13.43
CA ARG A 276 -36.84 -19.07 11.99
C ARG A 276 -36.53 -20.43 11.39
N GLN A 277 -37.25 -20.81 10.32
CA GLN A 277 -36.94 -22.04 9.55
C GLN A 277 -35.46 -22.08 9.13
N ASN A 278 -34.89 -20.92 8.80
CA ASN A 278 -33.45 -20.71 8.63
C ASN A 278 -32.99 -19.71 9.71
N PRO A 279 -32.22 -20.14 10.73
CA PRO A 279 -31.77 -19.25 11.80
C PRO A 279 -30.78 -18.22 11.24
N THR A 280 -31.05 -16.93 11.45
CA THR A 280 -30.20 -15.84 10.94
C THR A 280 -29.76 -14.90 12.07
N CYS A 281 -28.69 -14.17 11.83
CA CYS A 281 -28.27 -13.04 12.64
C CYS A 281 -28.17 -11.79 11.76
N LYS A 282 -28.61 -10.66 12.32
CA LYS A 282 -28.60 -9.36 11.64
C LYS A 282 -27.68 -8.40 12.37
N TYR A 283 -26.76 -7.79 11.64
CA TYR A 283 -26.00 -6.65 12.11
C TYR A 283 -26.57 -5.37 11.51
N VAL A 284 -27.01 -4.45 12.36
CA VAL A 284 -27.72 -3.23 11.95
C VAL A 284 -26.92 -2.00 12.37
N ILE A 285 -26.60 -1.16 11.40
CA ILE A 285 -25.96 0.15 11.59
C ILE A 285 -26.96 1.24 11.19
N ASN A 286 -27.24 2.18 12.08
CA ASN A 286 -28.19 3.27 11.84
C ASN A 286 -27.54 4.44 11.09
N LYS A 287 -28.36 5.34 10.53
CA LYS A 287 -27.92 6.55 9.81
C LYS A 287 -26.82 7.36 10.52
N THR A 288 -26.93 7.57 11.82
CA THR A 288 -25.94 8.34 12.61
C THR A 288 -24.57 7.68 12.60
N ASP A 289 -24.56 6.36 12.76
CA ASP A 289 -23.37 5.52 12.84
C ASP A 289 -22.78 5.32 11.42
N LEU A 290 -23.64 5.30 10.40
CA LEU A 290 -23.23 5.28 8.98
C LEU A 290 -22.56 6.58 8.53
N GLN A 291 -22.97 7.73 9.07
CA GLN A 291 -22.32 9.02 8.80
C GLN A 291 -20.94 9.13 9.44
N GLU A 292 -20.56 8.20 10.33
CA GLU A 292 -19.21 8.16 10.91
C GLU A 292 -18.26 7.27 10.09
N ILE A 293 -18.76 6.23 9.40
CA ILE A 293 -17.98 5.32 8.55
C ILE A 293 -18.01 5.77 7.06
N PHE A 294 -17.67 7.02 6.73
CA PHE A 294 -18.01 7.54 5.39
C PHE A 294 -17.54 6.69 4.20
N PHE A 295 -18.53 6.26 3.40
CA PHE A 295 -18.48 5.40 2.23
C PHE A 295 -18.13 6.15 0.94
N PRO A 296 -17.12 5.68 0.18
CA PRO A 296 -16.92 6.08 -1.22
C PRO A 296 -17.51 5.07 -2.23
N LEU A 297 -18.01 3.92 -1.76
CA LEU A 297 -17.68 2.69 -2.50
C LEU A 297 -18.82 1.74 -2.79
N LEU A 298 -20.06 2.19 -2.61
CA LEU A 298 -21.21 1.43 -3.04
C LEU A 298 -21.85 2.07 -4.27
N ALA A 299 -21.34 1.72 -5.44
CA ALA A 299 -21.95 2.08 -6.72
C ALA A 299 -23.41 1.59 -6.85
N GLN A 300 -23.86 0.65 -5.99
CA GLN A 300 -25.24 0.16 -5.97
C GLN A 300 -26.23 0.99 -5.12
N PHE A 301 -25.78 1.94 -4.29
CA PHE A 301 -26.67 2.72 -3.41
C PHE A 301 -26.71 4.21 -3.72
N ASP A 302 -26.83 4.57 -5.00
CA ASP A 302 -26.91 5.96 -5.49
C ASP A 302 -27.97 6.79 -4.76
N LEU A 303 -29.13 6.23 -4.44
CA LEU A 303 -30.19 6.93 -3.70
C LEU A 303 -29.72 7.38 -2.31
N VAL A 304 -29.01 6.52 -1.59
CA VAL A 304 -28.51 6.79 -0.24
C VAL A 304 -27.41 7.84 -0.29
N MET A 305 -26.51 7.70 -1.25
CA MET A 305 -25.42 8.65 -1.50
C MET A 305 -25.97 10.03 -1.89
N TYR A 306 -27.02 10.07 -2.70
CA TYR A 306 -27.72 11.30 -3.08
C TYR A 306 -28.43 11.95 -1.88
N ILE A 307 -29.08 11.16 -1.02
CA ILE A 307 -29.71 11.65 0.21
C ILE A 307 -28.68 12.27 1.15
N PHE A 308 -27.53 11.64 1.30
CA PHE A 308 -26.46 12.14 2.16
C PHE A 308 -25.80 13.41 1.59
N LYS A 309 -25.49 13.42 0.29
CA LYS A 309 -24.88 14.58 -0.40
C LYS A 309 -25.75 15.84 -0.33
N ASN A 310 -27.06 15.67 -0.41
CA ASN A 310 -28.03 16.78 -0.42
C ASN A 310 -28.70 17.03 0.95
N ASP A 311 -28.22 16.38 2.02
CA ASP A 311 -28.77 16.45 3.39
C ASP A 311 -30.31 16.35 3.47
N ILE A 312 -30.89 15.38 2.75
CA ILE A 312 -32.35 15.21 2.68
C ILE A 312 -32.84 14.56 3.99
N LYS A 313 -33.74 15.26 4.69
CA LYS A 313 -34.28 14.83 6.00
C LYS A 313 -35.73 14.32 5.96
N ILE A 314 -36.54 14.83 5.03
CA ILE A 314 -37.99 14.56 4.96
C ILE A 314 -38.28 13.44 3.96
N TYR A 315 -39.04 12.43 4.37
CA TYR A 315 -39.28 11.23 3.55
C TYR A 315 -40.07 11.53 2.28
N ASN A 316 -41.06 12.43 2.34
CA ASN A 316 -41.89 12.75 1.18
C ASN A 316 -41.09 13.38 0.02
N LYS A 317 -39.93 14.01 0.28
CA LYS A 317 -39.04 14.53 -0.76
C LYS A 317 -38.43 13.40 -1.60
N ILE A 318 -38.25 12.21 -1.03
CA ILE A 318 -37.74 11.03 -1.77
C ILE A 318 -38.74 10.61 -2.85
N PHE A 319 -40.05 10.63 -2.56
CA PHE A 319 -41.07 10.20 -3.52
C PHE A 319 -41.13 11.11 -4.76
N GLN A 320 -40.85 12.40 -4.60
CA GLN A 320 -40.70 13.33 -5.72
C GLN A 320 -39.46 13.03 -6.56
N ILE A 321 -38.36 12.61 -5.94
CA ILE A 321 -37.09 12.28 -6.63
C ILE A 321 -37.22 10.98 -7.44
N ILE A 322 -37.80 9.93 -6.85
CA ILE A 322 -37.96 8.62 -7.50
C ILE A 322 -38.88 8.71 -8.74
N ASN A 323 -39.92 9.55 -8.70
CA ASN A 323 -40.83 9.74 -9.83
C ASN A 323 -40.21 10.51 -11.02
N VAL A 324 -39.13 11.26 -10.82
CA VAL A 324 -38.45 12.05 -11.87
C VAL A 324 -37.38 11.24 -12.62
N ARG A 325 -37.15 9.97 -12.24
CA ARG A 325 -36.37 8.97 -13.00
C ARG A 325 -34.89 9.25 -13.30
N GLU A 326 -34.24 10.22 -12.69
CA GLU A 326 -32.77 10.35 -12.80
C GLU A 326 -32.16 10.67 -11.43
N ILE A 327 -31.88 9.62 -10.64
CA ILE A 327 -30.91 9.75 -9.56
C ILE A 327 -29.55 9.73 -10.26
N PRO A 328 -28.77 10.82 -10.22
CA PRO A 328 -27.46 10.84 -10.86
C PRO A 328 -26.56 9.82 -10.16
N THR A 329 -25.92 8.96 -10.95
CA THR A 329 -24.90 8.04 -10.45
C THR A 329 -23.76 8.86 -9.87
N ILE A 330 -23.49 8.67 -8.57
CA ILE A 330 -22.44 9.45 -7.89
C ILE A 330 -21.06 8.91 -8.21
N PHE A 331 -20.99 7.61 -8.53
CA PHE A 331 -19.77 6.94 -8.93
C PHE A 331 -20.05 6.02 -10.13
N ASN A 332 -19.48 6.33 -11.28
CA ASN A 332 -19.54 5.45 -12.45
C ASN A 332 -18.40 4.45 -12.37
N LEU A 333 -18.75 3.16 -12.27
CA LEU A 333 -17.77 2.08 -12.43
C LEU A 333 -17.14 2.14 -13.82
N PRO A 334 -15.85 1.81 -13.96
CA PRO A 334 -15.21 1.75 -15.27
C PRO A 334 -15.89 0.74 -16.20
N ASN A 335 -15.96 1.09 -17.48
CA ASN A 335 -16.57 0.24 -18.51
C ASN A 335 -15.65 -0.87 -19.03
N LYS A 336 -14.38 -0.91 -18.61
CA LYS A 336 -13.41 -1.92 -19.02
C LYS A 336 -12.95 -2.75 -17.83
N ALA A 337 -12.81 -4.05 -18.04
CA ALA A 337 -12.36 -5.00 -17.02
C ALA A 337 -10.97 -4.64 -16.44
N ILE A 338 -10.04 -4.18 -17.26
CA ILE A 338 -8.69 -3.78 -16.81
C ILE A 338 -8.73 -2.59 -15.84
N ASP A 339 -9.62 -1.63 -16.10
CA ASP A 339 -9.77 -0.43 -15.28
C ASP A 339 -10.40 -0.77 -13.92
N ILE A 340 -11.29 -1.77 -13.88
CA ILE A 340 -11.88 -2.30 -12.63
C ILE A 340 -10.80 -2.92 -11.74
N ILE A 341 -9.86 -3.70 -12.30
CA ILE A 341 -8.77 -4.33 -11.54
C ILE A 341 -7.82 -3.29 -10.94
N ASN A 342 -7.63 -2.17 -11.64
CA ASN A 342 -6.75 -1.09 -11.23
C ASN A 342 -7.36 -0.20 -10.12
N LEU A 343 -8.64 -0.40 -9.78
CA LEU A 343 -9.24 0.30 -8.64
C LEU A 343 -8.56 -0.17 -7.34
N ALA A 344 -8.05 0.79 -6.57
CA ALA A 344 -7.26 0.52 -5.35
C ALA A 344 -7.97 -0.40 -4.35
N PHE A 345 -9.30 -0.36 -4.30
CA PHE A 345 -10.10 -1.16 -3.36
C PHE A 345 -10.49 -2.54 -3.91
N PHE A 346 -10.38 -2.77 -5.22
CA PHE A 346 -11.07 -3.89 -5.89
C PHE A 346 -10.65 -5.26 -5.34
N LYS A 347 -9.36 -5.45 -5.08
CA LYS A 347 -8.85 -6.73 -4.56
C LYS A 347 -9.37 -7.02 -3.14
N HIS A 348 -9.39 -6.03 -2.25
CA HIS A 348 -9.96 -6.16 -0.91
C HIS A 348 -11.48 -6.32 -0.93
N TRP A 349 -12.15 -5.56 -1.80
CA TRP A 349 -13.58 -5.70 -2.08
C TRP A 349 -13.90 -7.13 -2.54
N LEU A 350 -13.11 -7.71 -3.44
CA LEU A 350 -13.32 -9.08 -3.90
C LEU A 350 -13.20 -10.10 -2.76
N VAL A 351 -12.31 -9.89 -1.78
CA VAL A 351 -12.27 -10.75 -0.58
C VAL A 351 -13.59 -10.66 0.18
N GLY A 352 -14.07 -9.44 0.45
CA GLY A 352 -15.36 -9.23 1.13
C GLY A 352 -16.53 -9.85 0.39
N PHE A 353 -16.57 -9.65 -0.92
CA PHE A 353 -17.58 -10.19 -1.80
C PHE A 353 -17.53 -11.72 -1.86
N THR A 354 -16.34 -12.31 -1.88
CA THR A 354 -16.14 -13.76 -1.78
C THR A 354 -16.57 -14.30 -0.42
N ASN A 355 -16.42 -13.52 0.65
CA ASN A 355 -16.86 -13.90 1.98
C ASN A 355 -18.39 -14.07 2.06
N ALA A 356 -19.13 -13.26 1.30
CA ALA A 356 -20.58 -13.38 1.14
C ALA A 356 -20.98 -14.45 0.09
N GLU A 357 -20.60 -14.24 -1.17
CA GLU A 357 -21.15 -14.97 -2.33
C GLU A 357 -20.22 -16.05 -2.91
N GLY A 358 -18.98 -16.12 -2.43
CA GLY A 358 -17.99 -17.09 -2.91
C GLY A 358 -18.22 -18.48 -2.34
N SER A 359 -17.72 -19.51 -3.00
CA SER A 359 -17.76 -20.89 -2.52
C SER A 359 -16.51 -21.66 -2.94
N PHE A 360 -15.85 -22.27 -1.95
CA PHE A 360 -14.76 -23.22 -2.15
C PHE A 360 -15.33 -24.64 -1.96
N CYS A 361 -15.19 -25.49 -2.97
CA CYS A 361 -15.76 -26.83 -2.93
C CYS A 361 -14.82 -27.85 -3.55
N ILE A 362 -14.88 -29.08 -3.04
CA ILE A 362 -14.21 -30.23 -3.64
C ILE A 362 -15.29 -31.07 -4.31
N LYS A 363 -15.14 -31.34 -5.60
CA LYS A 363 -16.06 -32.19 -6.36
C LYS A 363 -15.85 -33.67 -6.01
N ASN A 364 -16.81 -34.52 -6.37
CA ASN A 364 -16.76 -35.97 -6.15
C ASN A 364 -15.53 -36.66 -6.80
N ASN A 365 -14.91 -36.01 -7.78
CA ASN A 365 -13.68 -36.46 -8.42
C ASN A 365 -12.40 -35.92 -7.74
N ASN A 366 -12.50 -35.35 -6.55
CA ASN A 366 -11.44 -34.70 -5.78
C ASN A 366 -10.82 -33.44 -6.42
N ASP A 367 -11.46 -32.85 -7.43
CA ASP A 367 -11.03 -31.56 -7.97
C ASP A 367 -11.52 -30.42 -7.08
N GLY A 368 -10.60 -29.53 -6.70
CA GLY A 368 -10.94 -28.26 -6.08
C GLY A 368 -11.65 -27.34 -7.08
N CYS A 369 -12.66 -26.62 -6.63
CA CYS A 369 -13.44 -25.69 -7.41
C CYS A 369 -13.73 -24.42 -6.62
N PHE A 370 -13.63 -23.29 -7.30
CA PHE A 370 -14.01 -21.98 -6.79
C PHE A 370 -15.15 -21.43 -7.62
N ILE A 371 -16.19 -20.93 -6.95
CA ILE A 371 -17.42 -20.45 -7.58
C ILE A 371 -17.82 -19.11 -6.95
N ILE A 372 -18.16 -18.13 -7.77
CA ILE A 372 -18.82 -16.88 -7.36
C ILE A 372 -20.06 -16.70 -8.23
N LYS A 373 -21.19 -16.33 -7.61
CA LYS A 373 -22.43 -15.96 -8.30
C LYS A 373 -22.77 -14.50 -8.01
N GLN A 374 -23.25 -13.77 -9.01
CA GLN A 374 -23.78 -12.41 -8.83
C GLN A 374 -24.77 -12.08 -9.95
N LYS A 375 -25.59 -11.03 -9.76
CA LYS A 375 -26.38 -10.44 -10.85
C LYS A 375 -25.49 -10.10 -12.05
N ILE A 376 -26.05 -10.21 -13.26
CA ILE A 376 -25.28 -10.04 -14.51
C ILE A 376 -24.54 -8.70 -14.53
N HIS A 377 -23.20 -8.78 -14.53
CA HIS A 377 -22.30 -7.64 -14.71
C HIS A 377 -21.07 -8.08 -15.51
N VAL A 378 -21.19 -8.07 -16.85
CA VAL A 378 -20.19 -8.68 -17.76
C VAL A 378 -18.75 -8.21 -17.48
N ASN A 379 -18.55 -6.89 -17.34
CA ASN A 379 -17.22 -6.31 -17.11
C ASN A 379 -16.58 -6.73 -15.78
N LEU A 380 -17.40 -7.06 -14.77
CA LEU A 380 -16.91 -7.47 -13.45
C LEU A 380 -16.40 -8.90 -13.50
N PHE A 381 -17.14 -9.77 -14.17
CA PHE A 381 -16.73 -11.16 -14.37
C PHE A 381 -15.53 -11.28 -15.32
N GLU A 382 -15.44 -10.39 -16.32
CA GLU A 382 -14.23 -10.28 -17.14
C GLU A 382 -13.03 -9.78 -16.33
N ALA A 383 -13.23 -8.88 -15.36
CA ALA A 383 -12.20 -8.48 -14.41
C ALA A 383 -11.73 -9.66 -13.55
N PHE A 384 -12.62 -10.58 -13.15
CA PHE A 384 -12.23 -11.82 -12.47
C PHE A 384 -11.38 -12.73 -13.37
N ASN A 385 -11.74 -12.88 -14.65
CA ASN A 385 -10.95 -13.64 -15.62
C ASN A 385 -9.51 -13.09 -15.72
N LEU A 386 -9.37 -11.78 -15.87
CA LEU A 386 -8.06 -11.12 -15.93
C LEU A 386 -7.27 -11.27 -14.61
N LEU A 387 -7.92 -11.12 -13.46
CA LEU A 387 -7.30 -11.20 -12.15
C LEU A 387 -6.75 -12.61 -11.86
N PHE A 388 -7.55 -13.64 -12.11
CA PHE A 388 -7.17 -15.04 -11.89
C PHE A 388 -6.43 -15.67 -13.09
N LYS A 389 -6.13 -14.87 -14.12
CA LYS A 389 -5.43 -15.28 -15.35
C LYS A 389 -6.09 -16.50 -16.00
N THR A 390 -7.40 -16.44 -16.18
CA THR A 390 -8.22 -17.54 -16.73
C THR A 390 -9.04 -17.06 -17.94
N GLU A 391 -9.27 -17.96 -18.89
CA GLU A 391 -10.04 -17.70 -20.13
C GLU A 391 -11.41 -18.40 -20.10
N ARG A 392 -11.89 -18.78 -18.91
CA ARG A 392 -13.15 -19.52 -18.77
C ARG A 392 -14.34 -18.66 -19.19
N LYS A 393 -15.25 -19.27 -19.95
CA LYS A 393 -16.52 -18.65 -20.31
C LYS A 393 -17.39 -18.48 -19.06
N ILE A 394 -17.91 -17.29 -18.87
CA ILE A 394 -18.83 -16.95 -17.78
C ILE A 394 -20.17 -17.62 -18.09
N SER A 395 -20.64 -18.49 -17.20
CA SER A 395 -21.94 -19.13 -17.34
C SER A 395 -23.04 -18.17 -16.89
N ILE A 396 -24.07 -17.98 -17.72
CA ILE A 396 -25.23 -17.14 -17.40
C ILE A 396 -26.39 -18.06 -17.02
N GLU A 397 -26.84 -17.97 -15.77
CA GLU A 397 -27.98 -18.70 -15.25
C GLU A 397 -29.26 -17.84 -15.38
N GLN A 398 -30.28 -18.39 -16.03
CA GLN A 398 -31.65 -17.83 -16.12
C GLN A 398 -31.72 -16.37 -16.63
N ASN A 399 -30.75 -15.91 -17.43
CA ASN A 399 -30.63 -14.52 -17.88
C ASN A 399 -30.68 -13.46 -16.75
N LYS A 400 -30.34 -13.85 -15.51
CA LYS A 400 -30.36 -12.95 -14.34
C LYS A 400 -29.06 -12.97 -13.56
N TYR A 401 -28.39 -14.11 -13.50
CA TYR A 401 -27.16 -14.29 -12.73
C TYR A 401 -26.02 -14.73 -13.63
N ALA A 402 -24.84 -14.19 -13.38
CA ALA A 402 -23.58 -14.67 -13.93
C ALA A 402 -22.85 -15.47 -12.85
N GLN A 403 -22.26 -16.59 -13.25
CA GLN A 403 -21.46 -17.46 -12.40
C GLN A 403 -20.04 -17.52 -12.96
N PHE A 404 -19.08 -17.17 -12.13
CA PHE A 404 -17.65 -17.44 -12.33
C PHE A 404 -17.36 -18.79 -11.70
N SER A 405 -16.80 -19.73 -12.45
CA SER A 405 -16.40 -21.03 -11.89
C SER A 405 -15.10 -21.51 -12.51
N VAL A 406 -14.16 -21.86 -11.65
CA VAL A 406 -12.88 -22.45 -12.02
C VAL A 406 -12.66 -23.74 -11.24
N CYS A 407 -12.06 -24.73 -11.91
CA CYS A 407 -11.79 -26.05 -11.32
C CYS A 407 -10.50 -26.68 -11.85
N SER A 408 -9.80 -26.03 -12.79
CA SER A 408 -8.52 -26.58 -13.26
C SER A 408 -7.47 -26.38 -12.18
N LYS A 409 -6.50 -27.29 -12.09
CA LYS A 409 -5.41 -27.19 -11.10
C LYS A 409 -4.68 -25.84 -11.17
N LEU A 410 -4.45 -25.32 -12.39
CA LEU A 410 -3.79 -24.03 -12.59
C LEU A 410 -4.65 -22.86 -12.11
N ASP A 411 -5.94 -22.83 -12.49
CA ASP A 411 -6.85 -21.76 -12.06
C ASP A 411 -7.01 -21.74 -10.54
N ILE A 412 -7.13 -22.92 -9.92
CA ILE A 412 -7.25 -23.05 -8.47
C ILE A 412 -5.98 -22.59 -7.77
N GLN A 413 -4.80 -22.89 -8.31
CA GLN A 413 -3.55 -22.36 -7.78
C GLN A 413 -3.53 -20.82 -7.83
N ASN A 414 -4.03 -20.20 -8.90
CA ASN A 414 -4.12 -18.74 -9.00
C ASN A 414 -5.10 -18.16 -7.96
N VAL A 415 -6.23 -18.83 -7.73
CA VAL A 415 -7.20 -18.46 -6.69
C VAL A 415 -6.56 -18.57 -5.29
N ILE A 416 -5.87 -19.66 -4.99
CA ILE A 416 -5.17 -19.86 -3.71
C ILE A 416 -4.11 -18.78 -3.52
N ASN A 417 -3.26 -18.54 -4.53
CA ASN A 417 -2.22 -17.51 -4.46
C ASN A 417 -2.78 -16.11 -4.19
N PHE A 418 -3.97 -15.81 -4.72
CA PHE A 418 -4.66 -14.55 -4.47
C PHE A 418 -5.12 -14.44 -3.02
N PHE A 419 -5.84 -15.44 -2.49
CA PHE A 419 -6.36 -15.41 -1.11
C PHE A 419 -5.29 -15.65 -0.04
N SER A 420 -4.14 -16.25 -0.39
CA SER A 420 -3.00 -16.40 0.50
C SER A 420 -2.08 -15.17 0.55
N PHE A 421 -2.35 -14.14 -0.24
CA PHE A 421 -1.51 -12.95 -0.31
C PHE A 421 -1.61 -12.11 0.97
N SER A 422 -0.48 -11.86 1.63
CA SER A 422 -0.42 -11.17 2.94
C SER A 422 -0.88 -9.72 2.92
N GLY A 423 -0.88 -9.06 1.76
CA GLY A 423 -1.35 -7.68 1.62
C GLY A 423 -2.85 -7.54 1.37
N LEU A 424 -3.63 -8.62 1.38
CA LEU A 424 -5.11 -8.57 1.35
C LEU A 424 -5.69 -8.74 2.75
N HIS A 425 -6.92 -8.25 2.94
CA HIS A 425 -7.67 -8.62 4.14
C HIS A 425 -7.94 -10.13 4.08
N PRO A 426 -7.81 -10.89 5.17
CA PRO A 426 -8.07 -12.32 5.15
C PRO A 426 -9.57 -12.62 4.99
N LEU A 427 -9.90 -13.82 4.49
CA LEU A 427 -11.24 -14.37 4.65
C LEU A 427 -11.52 -14.57 6.15
N ILE A 428 -12.79 -14.46 6.55
CA ILE A 428 -13.20 -14.60 7.96
C ILE A 428 -14.37 -15.57 8.09
N GLY A 429 -14.65 -15.97 9.33
CA GLY A 429 -15.77 -16.84 9.68
C GLY A 429 -15.76 -18.18 8.95
N LEU A 430 -16.95 -18.67 8.60
CA LEU A 430 -17.15 -19.96 7.95
C LEU A 430 -16.50 -20.00 6.56
N LYS A 431 -16.41 -18.88 5.83
CA LYS A 431 -15.74 -18.87 4.52
C LYS A 431 -14.26 -19.19 4.65
N ASN A 432 -13.61 -18.66 5.68
CA ASN A 432 -12.21 -18.96 5.95
C ASN A 432 -12.01 -20.44 6.28
N ILE A 433 -12.89 -21.01 7.10
CA ILE A 433 -12.87 -22.44 7.42
C ILE A 433 -13.10 -23.28 6.16
N GLN A 434 -14.00 -22.85 5.28
CA GLN A 434 -14.26 -23.50 3.99
C GLN A 434 -13.04 -23.44 3.06
N TYR A 435 -12.25 -22.37 3.09
CA TYR A 435 -11.05 -22.21 2.28
C TYR A 435 -9.89 -23.10 2.75
N PHE A 436 -9.72 -23.27 4.07
CA PHE A 436 -8.66 -24.10 4.63
C PHE A 436 -8.94 -25.61 4.60
N LYS A 437 -10.22 -26.01 4.52
CA LYS A 437 -10.64 -27.39 4.33
C LYS A 437 -10.52 -27.79 2.86
#